data_AF-A0A484DD47-F1
#
_entry.id   AF-A0A484DD47-F1
#
_cell.length_a   1.000
_cell.length_b   1.000
_cell.length_c   1.000
_cell.angle_alpha   90.00
_cell.angle_beta   90.00
_cell.angle_gamma   90.00
#
_symmetry.space_group_name_H-M   'P 1'
#
loop_
_entity.id
_entity.type
_entity.pdbx_description
1 polymer ?
#
loop_
_entity_poly.entity_id
_entity_poly.type
_entity_poly.pdbx_seq_one_letter_code
_entity_poly.pdbx_strand_id
1 'polypeptide(L)'
;MSVTLSRCLCRALSRQTAPSSFLLGEHHHTVQSPWFAPVMTLKTSAPLRAEPKKKKKVDPRREQMLRERMRKKLKKLEKVPPELIPIEDLITPAKCLDETRERSAPRLSFEESEGRALLLKEWCRYKQEQHIAEVEAVELALEAQREALEELKLESDELYQAALKPDPLLFPFTHEGPAYTPPKTKYEAPDGKYNNITKVYTQ
;
A
#
# COMPACT_ATOMS: atom_id res chain seq x y z
N MET A 1 32.47 10.24 -35.97
CA MET A 1 31.06 9.80 -36.01
C MET A 1 30.50 9.91 -34.61
N SER A 2 30.09 11.13 -34.24
CA SER A 2 29.72 11.51 -32.88
C SER A 2 28.34 12.16 -32.92
N VAL A 3 27.33 11.45 -32.41
CA VAL A 3 25.96 11.97 -32.28
C VAL A 3 25.73 12.27 -30.81
N THR A 4 25.80 13.55 -30.44
CA THR A 4 25.40 14.03 -29.12
C THR A 4 24.09 14.79 -29.27
N LEU A 5 23.04 14.26 -28.64
CA LEU A 5 21.70 14.82 -28.66
C LEU A 5 21.59 15.98 -27.66
N SER A 6 21.38 17.17 -28.20
CA SER A 6 21.11 18.43 -27.49
C SER A 6 19.75 18.38 -26.79
N ARG A 7 19.73 18.63 -25.47
CA ARG A 7 18.49 18.78 -24.67
C ARG A 7 18.14 20.27 -24.56
N CYS A 8 17.12 20.70 -25.29
CA CYS A 8 16.54 22.04 -25.17
C CYS A 8 15.55 22.11 -23.99
N LEU A 9 15.78 23.04 -23.06
CA LEU A 9 14.87 23.36 -21.96
C LEU A 9 13.86 24.43 -22.41
N CYS A 10 12.58 24.08 -22.51
CA CYS A 10 11.50 25.05 -22.74
C CYS A 10 11.06 25.67 -21.41
N ARG A 11 11.42 26.94 -21.22
CA ARG A 11 11.00 27.81 -20.11
C ARG A 11 9.70 28.51 -20.53
N ALA A 12 8.55 28.09 -19.99
CA ALA A 12 7.28 28.77 -20.21
C ALA A 12 7.03 29.80 -19.10
N LEU A 13 7.26 31.07 -19.40
CA LEU A 13 6.76 32.21 -18.63
C LEU A 13 5.34 32.52 -19.14
N SER A 14 4.32 32.39 -18.28
CA SER A 14 2.98 32.93 -18.59
C SER A 14 2.71 34.16 -17.75
N ARG A 15 2.26 35.21 -18.46
CA ARG A 15 2.12 36.58 -18.00
C ARG A 15 0.84 36.79 -17.20
N GLN A 16 0.95 37.72 -16.26
CA GLN A 16 -0.12 38.37 -15.52
C GLN A 16 -1.21 38.92 -16.45
N THR A 17 -2.48 38.75 -16.07
CA THR A 17 -3.57 39.62 -16.51
C THR A 17 -4.55 39.83 -15.34
N ALA A 18 -4.66 41.09 -14.90
CA ALA A 18 -5.71 41.58 -14.03
C ALA A 18 -6.81 42.21 -14.90
N PRO A 19 -8.10 42.02 -14.62
CA PRO A 19 -9.14 42.85 -15.20
C PRO A 19 -9.53 43.98 -14.23
N SER A 20 -9.26 45.20 -14.67
CA SER A 20 -9.82 46.44 -14.13
C SER A 20 -11.28 46.60 -14.56
N SER A 21 -12.19 46.63 -13.60
CA SER A 21 -13.55 47.14 -13.76
C SER A 21 -13.51 48.65 -13.86
N PHE A 22 -14.18 49.29 -14.85
CA PHE A 22 -14.92 50.56 -14.69
C PHE A 22 -15.76 50.80 -15.94
N LEU A 23 -17.08 50.81 -15.79
CA LEU A 23 -18.00 51.46 -16.73
C LEU A 23 -18.57 52.71 -16.08
N LEU A 24 -18.65 53.73 -16.91
CA LEU A 24 -18.99 55.12 -16.68
C LEU A 24 -20.52 55.32 -16.74
N GLY A 25 -21.04 56.11 -15.78
CA GLY A 25 -22.19 57.02 -15.92
C GLY A 25 -23.61 56.44 -15.79
N GLU A 26 -24.61 57.15 -15.25
CA GLU A 26 -24.63 58.40 -14.49
C GLU A 26 -26.07 58.62 -13.95
N HIS A 27 -26.17 59.48 -12.93
CA HIS A 27 -27.35 60.18 -12.36
C HIS A 27 -28.42 59.39 -11.57
N HIS A 28 -28.40 59.54 -10.23
CA HIS A 28 -29.12 60.64 -9.57
C HIS A 28 -28.60 60.86 -8.13
N HIS A 29 -28.40 62.15 -7.83
CA HIS A 29 -28.35 62.86 -6.55
C HIS A 29 -29.03 62.08 -5.39
N THR A 30 -28.47 61.95 -4.19
CA THR A 30 -28.22 63.03 -3.23
C THR A 30 -27.47 62.41 -2.04
N VAL A 31 -26.53 63.16 -1.47
CA VAL A 31 -25.76 62.81 -0.27
C VAL A 31 -26.69 62.43 0.89
N GLN A 32 -26.61 61.20 1.38
CA GLN A 32 -27.09 60.80 2.70
C GLN A 32 -25.94 60.16 3.46
N SER A 33 -25.48 60.83 4.52
CA SER A 33 -24.41 60.31 5.36
C SER A 33 -24.90 59.06 6.11
N PRO A 34 -24.01 58.09 6.42
CA PRO A 34 -24.39 56.83 7.05
C PRO A 34 -24.75 56.95 8.55
N TRP A 35 -24.87 58.18 9.07
CA TRP A 35 -25.08 58.46 10.49
C TRP A 35 -26.38 59.22 10.79
N PHE A 36 -27.23 59.47 9.79
CA PHE A 36 -28.60 59.93 10.03
C PHE A 36 -29.57 58.76 9.86
N ALA A 37 -29.83 58.06 10.96
CA ALA A 37 -30.99 57.18 11.07
C ALA A 37 -32.23 58.05 11.35
N PRO A 38 -33.21 58.16 10.44
CA PRO A 38 -34.47 58.83 10.77
C PRO A 38 -35.21 57.99 11.82
N VAL A 39 -35.30 58.51 13.04
CA VAL A 39 -35.90 57.92 14.26
C VAL A 39 -37.45 57.82 14.18
N MET A 40 -38.06 57.99 13.01
CA MET A 40 -39.51 58.12 12.87
C MET A 40 -40.13 57.10 11.92
N THR A 41 -39.80 55.81 12.07
CA THR A 41 -40.72 54.70 11.69
C THR A 41 -40.40 53.43 12.50
N LEU A 42 -40.37 53.54 13.83
CA LEU A 42 -40.49 52.37 14.70
C LEU A 42 -41.96 51.91 14.64
N LYS A 43 -42.27 51.00 13.70
CA LYS A 43 -43.53 50.26 13.77
C LYS A 43 -43.43 49.28 14.93
N THR A 44 -44.08 49.61 16.05
CA THR A 44 -44.15 48.81 17.29
C THR A 44 -45.09 47.60 17.21
N SER A 45 -45.54 47.21 16.01
CA SER A 45 -46.31 45.97 15.85
C SER A 45 -45.39 44.76 16.01
N ALA A 46 -45.71 43.88 16.97
CA ALA A 46 -45.02 42.60 17.12
C ALA A 46 -44.99 41.85 15.78
N PRO A 47 -43.85 41.28 15.34
CA PRO A 47 -43.84 40.41 14.18
C PRO A 47 -44.71 39.20 14.51
N LEU A 48 -45.92 39.17 13.97
CA LEU A 48 -46.77 37.99 13.99
C LEU A 48 -45.93 36.87 13.38
N ARG A 49 -45.51 35.92 14.22
CA ARG A 49 -44.75 34.76 13.80
C ARG A 49 -45.60 34.04 12.75
N ALA A 50 -45.26 34.21 11.48
CA ALA A 50 -45.83 33.39 10.44
C ALA A 50 -45.58 31.92 10.81
N GLU A 51 -46.61 31.09 10.68
CA GLU A 51 -46.52 29.66 10.97
C GLU A 51 -45.27 29.07 10.29
N PRO A 52 -44.50 28.21 10.98
CA PRO A 52 -43.31 27.62 10.40
C PRO A 52 -43.69 26.82 9.15
N LYS A 53 -43.46 27.40 7.97
CA LYS A 53 -43.70 26.74 6.69
C LYS A 53 -42.86 25.48 6.66
N LYS A 54 -43.52 24.33 6.47
CA LYS A 54 -42.87 23.02 6.35
C LYS A 54 -41.73 23.14 5.33
N LYS A 55 -40.49 22.87 5.76
CA LYS A 55 -39.33 22.87 4.86
C LYS A 55 -39.63 21.89 3.74
N LYS A 56 -39.60 22.36 2.49
CA LYS A 56 -39.84 21.51 1.32
C LYS A 56 -38.81 20.38 1.33
N LYS A 57 -39.29 19.15 1.14
CA LYS A 57 -38.42 17.97 0.99
C LYS A 57 -37.46 18.25 -0.17
N VAL A 58 -36.20 17.86 0.00
CA VAL A 58 -35.14 18.09 -1.00
C VAL A 58 -35.61 17.55 -2.35
N ASP A 59 -35.42 18.35 -3.41
CA ASP A 59 -35.86 17.98 -4.76
C ASP A 59 -35.20 16.66 -5.18
N PRO A 60 -35.97 15.64 -5.63
CA PRO A 60 -35.41 14.33 -6.02
C PRO A 60 -34.40 14.44 -7.16
N ARG A 61 -34.51 15.49 -8.01
CA ARG A 61 -33.56 15.79 -9.08
C ARG A 61 -32.17 16.17 -8.56
N ARG A 62 -32.08 16.86 -7.42
CA ARG A 62 -30.78 17.22 -6.80
C ARG A 62 -30.07 15.97 -6.28
N GLU A 63 -30.81 15.04 -5.70
CA GLU A 63 -30.29 13.76 -5.24
C GLU A 63 -29.81 12.87 -6.40
N GLN A 64 -30.55 12.82 -7.50
CA GLN A 64 -30.16 12.07 -8.71
C GLN A 64 -28.87 12.62 -9.33
N MET A 65 -28.77 13.95 -9.50
CA MET A 65 -27.53 14.57 -10.01
C MET A 65 -26.34 14.33 -9.08
N LEU A 66 -26.55 14.34 -7.76
CA LEU A 66 -25.51 14.01 -6.79
C LEU A 66 -25.05 12.56 -6.95
N ARG A 67 -25.99 11.61 -7.06
CA ARG A 67 -25.68 10.19 -7.29
C ARG A 67 -24.88 9.98 -8.59
N GLU A 68 -25.25 10.65 -9.67
CA GLU A 68 -24.51 10.56 -10.94
C GLU A 68 -23.11 11.16 -10.85
N ARG A 69 -22.94 12.29 -10.17
CA ARG A 69 -21.62 12.89 -9.92
C ARG A 69 -20.74 11.95 -9.08
N MET A 70 -21.31 11.33 -8.04
CA MET A 70 -20.59 10.36 -7.22
C MET A 70 -20.21 9.10 -8.01
N ARG A 71 -21.12 8.57 -8.84
CA ARG A 71 -20.81 7.45 -9.76
C ARG A 71 -19.68 7.80 -10.72
N LYS A 72 -19.68 9.01 -11.28
CA LYS A 72 -18.59 9.46 -12.18
C LYS A 72 -17.27 9.61 -11.44
N LYS A 73 -17.27 10.04 -10.16
CA LYS A 73 -16.06 10.10 -9.33
C LYS A 73 -15.54 8.71 -8.97
N LEU A 74 -16.41 7.79 -8.58
CA LEU A 74 -16.04 6.39 -8.34
C LEU A 74 -15.44 5.74 -9.59
N LYS A 75 -16.08 5.90 -10.75
CA LYS A 75 -15.54 5.42 -12.04
C LYS A 75 -14.21 6.06 -12.44
N LYS A 76 -13.85 7.21 -11.87
CA LYS A 76 -12.53 7.84 -12.09
C LYS A 76 -11.50 7.29 -11.12
N LEU A 77 -11.87 7.12 -9.85
CA LEU A 77 -11.01 6.54 -8.82
C LEU A 77 -10.70 5.06 -9.10
N GLU A 78 -11.70 4.29 -9.54
CA GLU A 78 -11.53 2.88 -9.94
C GLU A 78 -10.63 2.72 -11.17
N LYS A 79 -10.53 3.75 -12.02
CA LYS A 79 -9.59 3.76 -13.15
C LYS A 79 -8.16 4.08 -12.74
N VAL A 80 -7.95 4.68 -11.57
CA VAL A 80 -6.60 4.94 -11.06
C VAL A 80 -6.11 3.63 -10.44
N PRO A 81 -5.00 3.04 -10.93
CA PRO A 81 -4.46 1.84 -10.33
C PRO A 81 -3.98 2.15 -8.90
N PRO A 82 -4.26 1.28 -7.92
CA PRO A 82 -3.79 1.48 -6.56
C PRO A 82 -2.26 1.41 -6.49
N GLU A 83 -1.64 2.33 -5.78
CA GLU A 83 -0.20 2.30 -5.50
C GLU A 83 0.12 1.22 -4.45
N LEU A 84 1.11 0.39 -4.70
CA LEU A 84 1.50 -0.66 -3.76
C LEU A 84 2.19 -0.05 -2.53
N ILE A 85 1.90 -0.60 -1.35
CA ILE A 85 2.61 -0.23 -0.12
C ILE A 85 4.10 -0.56 -0.31
N PRO A 86 5.02 0.39 -0.07
CA PRO A 86 6.44 0.16 -0.26
C PRO A 86 6.98 -0.86 0.77
N ILE A 87 7.89 -1.73 0.32
CA ILE A 87 8.59 -2.68 1.19
C ILE A 87 9.80 -1.98 1.79
N GLU A 88 9.71 -1.58 3.07
CA GLU A 88 10.73 -0.79 3.74
C GLU A 88 12.11 -1.48 3.77
N ASP A 89 12.15 -2.81 3.91
CA ASP A 89 13.40 -3.59 4.00
C ASP A 89 14.20 -3.63 2.70
N LEU A 90 13.53 -3.48 1.55
CA LEU A 90 14.18 -3.45 0.24
C LEU A 90 14.74 -2.06 -0.08
N ILE A 91 14.25 -1.02 0.59
CA ILE A 91 14.62 0.37 0.33
C ILE A 91 15.75 0.74 1.28
N THR A 92 16.94 1.02 0.74
CA THR A 92 18.07 1.50 1.54
C THR A 92 17.70 2.82 2.23
N PRO A 93 17.71 2.88 3.57
CA PRO A 93 17.37 4.10 4.28
C PRO A 93 18.49 5.14 4.10
N ALA A 94 18.12 6.43 4.07
CA ALA A 94 19.07 7.53 3.90
C ALA A 94 20.21 7.54 4.92
N LYS A 95 19.99 6.99 6.13
CA LYS A 95 20.99 6.84 7.20
C LYS A 95 22.17 5.92 6.83
N CYS A 96 22.02 5.08 5.82
CA CYS A 96 23.08 4.19 5.32
C CYS A 96 23.91 4.83 4.21
N LEU A 97 23.49 5.97 3.66
CA LEU A 97 24.22 6.71 2.63
C LEU A 97 25.25 7.70 3.22
N ASP A 98 25.36 7.75 4.53
CA ASP A 98 26.27 8.63 5.26
C ASP A 98 27.69 8.02 5.28
N GLU A 99 28.59 8.63 4.51
CA GLU A 99 30.00 8.22 4.37
C GLU A 99 30.76 8.23 5.70
N THR A 100 30.32 9.00 6.70
CA THR A 100 30.97 9.02 8.03
C THR A 100 30.86 7.69 8.77
N ARG A 101 29.92 6.84 8.37
CA ARG A 101 29.69 5.52 8.96
C ARG A 101 30.43 4.40 8.22
N GLU A 102 31.11 4.72 7.13
CA GLU A 102 31.88 3.75 6.36
C GLU A 102 33.09 3.26 7.17
N ARG A 103 33.30 1.94 7.14
CA ARG A 103 34.50 1.30 7.70
C ARG A 103 35.41 0.94 6.54
N SER A 104 36.68 1.31 6.63
CA SER A 104 37.66 0.95 5.60
C SER A 104 37.84 -0.57 5.54
N ALA A 105 37.84 -1.12 4.33
CA ALA A 105 38.03 -2.54 4.13
C ALA A 105 39.48 -2.94 4.46
N PRO A 106 39.71 -3.97 5.29
CA PRO A 106 41.05 -4.49 5.52
C PRO A 106 41.59 -5.16 4.26
N ARG A 107 42.90 -5.02 4.01
CA ARG A 107 43.57 -5.79 2.97
C ARG A 107 43.73 -7.24 3.47
N LEU A 108 43.22 -8.19 2.70
CA LEU A 108 43.34 -9.60 3.03
C LEU A 108 44.73 -10.10 2.64
N SER A 109 45.30 -10.99 3.46
CA SER A 109 46.53 -11.71 3.09
C SER A 109 46.22 -12.75 2.01
N PHE A 110 47.25 -13.21 1.29
CA PHE A 110 47.09 -14.26 0.28
C PHE A 110 46.52 -15.53 0.91
N GLU A 111 47.08 -15.95 2.06
CA GLU A 111 46.65 -17.15 2.81
C GLU A 111 45.18 -17.08 3.21
N GLU A 112 44.70 -15.93 3.69
CA GLU A 112 43.29 -15.75 4.02
C GLU A 112 42.37 -15.83 2.79
N SER A 113 42.81 -15.23 1.67
CA SER A 113 42.03 -15.26 0.43
C SER A 113 41.94 -16.67 -0.15
N GLU A 114 43.03 -17.43 -0.11
CA GLU A 114 43.08 -18.83 -0.55
C GLU A 114 42.26 -19.73 0.37
N GLY A 115 42.39 -19.56 1.69
CA GLY A 115 41.60 -20.30 2.67
C GLY A 115 40.09 -20.10 2.50
N ARG A 116 39.64 -18.87 2.24
CA ARG A 116 38.23 -18.58 1.90
C ARG A 116 37.81 -19.26 0.60
N ALA A 117 38.66 -19.22 -0.43
CA ALA A 117 38.34 -19.84 -1.72
C ALA A 117 38.22 -21.38 -1.60
N LEU A 118 39.10 -22.03 -0.84
CA LEU A 118 39.03 -23.47 -0.58
C LEU A 118 37.77 -23.83 0.22
N LEU A 119 37.46 -23.08 1.28
CA LEU A 119 36.25 -23.27 2.07
C LEU A 119 34.98 -23.16 1.21
N LEU A 120 34.92 -22.17 0.31
CA LEU A 120 33.78 -22.01 -0.59
C LEU A 120 33.64 -23.19 -1.56
N LYS A 121 34.75 -23.75 -2.07
CA LYS A 121 34.71 -24.95 -2.91
C LYS A 121 34.15 -26.16 -2.15
N GLU A 122 34.60 -26.36 -0.92
CA GLU A 122 34.10 -27.43 -0.06
C GLU A 122 32.62 -27.24 0.28
N TRP A 123 32.21 -26.00 0.59
CA TRP A 123 30.82 -25.66 0.84
C TRP A 123 29.93 -25.92 -0.36
N CYS A 124 30.37 -25.56 -1.57
CA CYS A 124 29.65 -25.85 -2.81
C CYS A 124 29.46 -27.37 -3.01
N ARG A 125 30.52 -28.17 -2.80
CA ARG A 125 30.43 -29.63 -2.89
C ARG A 125 29.45 -30.19 -1.86
N TYR A 126 29.55 -29.75 -0.61
CA TYR A 126 28.64 -30.18 0.46
C TYR A 126 27.18 -29.83 0.14
N LYS A 127 26.91 -28.62 -0.34
CA LYS A 127 25.56 -28.20 -0.71
C LYS A 127 25.01 -28.95 -1.92
N GLN A 128 25.88 -29.32 -2.86
CA GLN A 128 25.50 -30.17 -3.98
C GLN A 128 25.11 -31.58 -3.49
N GLU A 129 25.89 -32.19 -2.61
CA GLU A 129 25.57 -33.49 -2.00
C GLU A 129 24.24 -33.46 -1.24
N GLN A 130 24.01 -32.41 -0.44
CA GLN A 130 22.72 -32.22 0.25
C GLN A 130 21.56 -32.12 -0.74
N HIS A 131 21.73 -31.33 -1.81
CA HIS A 131 20.67 -31.16 -2.81
C HIS A 131 20.35 -32.47 -3.55
N ILE A 132 21.37 -33.25 -3.93
CA ILE A 132 21.19 -34.55 -4.57
C ILE A 132 20.40 -35.48 -3.64
N ALA A 133 20.79 -35.58 -2.37
CA ALA A 133 20.08 -36.41 -1.39
C ALA A 133 18.62 -35.97 -1.16
N GLU A 134 18.36 -34.66 -1.14
CA GLU A 134 16.99 -34.12 -1.04
C GLU A 134 16.15 -34.48 -2.27
N VAL A 135 16.72 -34.34 -3.47
CA VAL A 135 16.04 -34.70 -4.73
C VAL A 135 15.74 -36.19 -4.78
N GLU A 136 16.73 -37.03 -4.47
CA GLU A 136 16.56 -38.49 -4.41
C GLU A 136 15.46 -38.89 -3.42
N ALA A 137 15.41 -38.27 -2.24
CA ALA A 137 14.37 -38.54 -1.24
C ALA A 137 12.96 -38.15 -1.74
N VAL A 138 12.83 -37.04 -2.47
CA VAL A 138 11.57 -36.62 -3.08
C VAL A 138 11.16 -37.56 -4.20
N GLU A 139 12.11 -37.97 -5.06
CA GLU A 139 11.86 -38.93 -6.14
C GLU A 139 11.35 -40.26 -5.59
N LEU A 140 12.03 -40.83 -4.59
CA LEU A 140 11.60 -42.06 -3.92
C LEU A 140 10.21 -41.93 -3.30
N ALA A 141 9.89 -40.79 -2.65
CA ALA A 141 8.57 -40.56 -2.08
C ALA A 141 7.48 -40.49 -3.16
N LEU A 142 7.78 -39.91 -4.33
CA LEU A 142 6.86 -39.83 -5.46
C LEU A 142 6.66 -41.19 -6.14
N GLU A 143 7.71 -41.99 -6.29
CA GLU A 143 7.63 -43.35 -6.83
C GLU A 143 6.77 -44.22 -5.92
N ALA A 144 7.03 -44.23 -4.61
CA ALA A 144 6.23 -44.95 -3.63
C ALA A 144 4.76 -44.51 -3.63
N GLN A 145 4.49 -43.20 -3.79
CA GLN A 145 3.12 -42.70 -3.93
C GLN A 145 2.43 -43.23 -5.19
N ARG A 146 3.14 -43.30 -6.33
CA ARG A 146 2.59 -43.79 -7.60
C ARG A 146 2.28 -45.29 -7.51
N GLU A 147 3.22 -46.09 -7.03
CA GLU A 147 3.04 -47.53 -6.84
C GLU A 147 1.84 -47.81 -5.94
N ALA A 148 1.75 -47.12 -4.79
CA ALA A 148 0.60 -47.26 -3.88
C ALA A 148 -0.74 -46.91 -4.54
N LEU A 149 -0.79 -45.93 -5.45
CA LEU A 149 -2.01 -45.58 -6.17
C LEU A 149 -2.36 -46.59 -7.27
N GLU A 150 -1.36 -47.20 -7.92
CA GLU A 150 -1.57 -48.27 -8.89
C GLU A 150 -2.11 -49.53 -8.22
N GLU A 151 -1.54 -49.93 -7.08
CA GLU A 151 -2.04 -51.05 -6.27
C GLU A 151 -3.46 -50.77 -5.76
N LEU A 152 -3.71 -49.58 -5.21
CA LEU A 152 -5.05 -49.18 -4.73
C LEU A 152 -6.11 -49.27 -5.82
N LYS A 153 -5.76 -48.93 -7.06
CA LYS A 153 -6.66 -49.02 -8.21
C LYS A 153 -6.99 -50.47 -8.57
N LEU A 154 -6.02 -51.38 -8.48
CA LEU A 154 -6.26 -52.81 -8.72
C LEU A 154 -7.15 -53.43 -7.65
N GLU A 155 -7.03 -52.97 -6.40
CA GLU A 155 -7.85 -53.45 -5.28
C GLU A 155 -9.26 -52.84 -5.26
N SER A 156 -9.38 -51.51 -5.46
CA SER A 156 -10.66 -50.80 -5.41
C SER A 156 -10.67 -49.46 -6.15
N ASP A 157 -11.47 -49.38 -7.21
CA ASP A 157 -11.65 -48.14 -7.99
C ASP A 157 -12.30 -47.02 -7.17
N GLU A 158 -13.20 -47.33 -6.23
CA GLU A 158 -13.90 -46.33 -5.42
C GLU A 158 -12.94 -45.54 -4.51
N LEU A 159 -12.01 -46.23 -3.84
CA LEU A 159 -11.03 -45.60 -2.97
C LEU A 159 -9.99 -44.81 -3.77
N TYR A 160 -9.58 -45.32 -4.93
CA TYR A 160 -8.72 -44.60 -5.85
C TYR A 160 -9.33 -43.24 -6.25
N GLN A 161 -10.61 -43.21 -6.64
CA GLN A 161 -11.32 -41.97 -6.97
C GLN A 161 -11.48 -41.03 -5.77
N ALA A 162 -11.55 -41.57 -4.56
CA ALA A 162 -11.59 -40.76 -3.34
C ALA A 162 -10.20 -40.15 -3.04
N ALA A 163 -9.13 -40.92 -3.16
CA ALA A 163 -7.75 -40.49 -2.90
C ALA A 163 -7.25 -39.40 -3.86
N LEU A 164 -7.75 -39.38 -5.11
CA LEU A 164 -7.41 -38.34 -6.08
C LEU A 164 -8.02 -36.96 -5.76
N LYS A 165 -9.03 -36.90 -4.89
CA LYS A 165 -9.69 -35.63 -4.56
C LYS A 165 -8.76 -34.78 -3.69
N PRO A 166 -8.58 -33.48 -4.01
CA PRO A 166 -7.80 -32.59 -3.16
C PRO A 166 -8.49 -32.42 -1.81
N ASP A 167 -7.73 -32.42 -0.72
CA ASP A 167 -8.25 -32.16 0.62
C ASP A 167 -8.52 -30.66 0.80
N PRO A 168 -9.79 -30.23 0.99
CA PRO A 168 -10.12 -28.84 1.24
C PRO A 168 -9.59 -28.33 2.60
N LEU A 169 -9.24 -29.22 3.54
CA LEU A 169 -8.74 -28.84 4.87
C LEU A 169 -7.25 -28.47 4.87
N LEU A 170 -6.53 -28.71 3.77
CA LEU A 170 -5.10 -28.40 3.69
C LEU A 170 -4.82 -26.89 3.76
N PHE A 171 -5.76 -26.05 3.31
CA PHE A 171 -5.58 -24.59 3.33
C PHE A 171 -6.58 -23.92 4.27
N PRO A 172 -6.15 -23.00 5.16
CA PRO A 172 -4.77 -22.48 5.31
C PRO A 172 -3.87 -23.36 6.19
N PHE A 173 -2.72 -23.79 5.66
CA PHE A 173 -1.67 -24.47 6.42
C PHE A 173 -0.77 -23.47 7.14
N THR A 174 -0.60 -23.61 8.45
CA THR A 174 0.32 -22.80 9.27
C THR A 174 1.27 -23.69 10.04
N HIS A 175 2.57 -23.41 9.94
CA HIS A 175 3.61 -24.14 10.66
C HIS A 175 4.70 -23.15 11.12
N GLU A 176 5.10 -23.22 12.38
CA GLU A 176 6.20 -22.44 12.93
C GLU A 176 7.52 -23.20 12.79
N GLY A 177 8.60 -22.52 12.40
CA GLY A 177 9.92 -23.16 12.30
C GLY A 177 10.46 -23.65 13.65
N PRO A 178 11.45 -24.55 13.66
CA PRO A 178 12.04 -25.05 14.89
C PRO A 178 12.69 -23.92 15.70
N ALA A 179 12.50 -23.93 17.02
CA ALA A 179 13.20 -23.03 17.93
C ALA A 179 14.63 -23.55 18.24
N TYR A 180 15.57 -22.64 18.50
CA TYR A 180 16.93 -23.02 18.91
C TYR A 180 16.94 -23.79 20.24
N THR A 181 16.04 -23.44 21.17
CA THR A 181 15.84 -24.13 22.44
C THR A 181 14.35 -24.39 22.67
N PRO A 182 13.97 -25.56 23.24
CA PRO A 182 12.58 -25.84 23.56
C PRO A 182 12.05 -24.94 24.68
N PRO A 183 10.72 -24.74 24.76
CA PRO A 183 10.11 -23.89 25.77
C PRO A 183 10.27 -24.47 27.18
N LYS A 184 10.46 -23.58 28.16
CA LYS A 184 10.47 -23.93 29.59
C LYS A 184 9.04 -23.89 30.13
N THR A 185 8.59 -24.96 30.79
CA THR A 185 7.17 -25.13 31.22
C THR A 185 6.69 -24.12 32.27
N LYS A 186 7.59 -23.60 33.12
CA LYS A 186 7.25 -22.66 34.21
C LYS A 186 7.99 -21.33 34.07
N TYR A 187 8.16 -20.86 32.83
CA TYR A 187 8.78 -19.56 32.59
C TYR A 187 7.76 -18.44 32.69
N GLU A 188 7.95 -17.54 33.65
CA GLU A 188 7.17 -16.32 33.79
C GLU A 188 7.90 -15.19 33.04
N ALA A 189 7.29 -14.72 31.96
CA ALA A 189 7.81 -13.58 31.20
C ALA A 189 7.50 -12.27 31.95
N PRO A 190 8.39 -11.26 31.87
CA PRO A 190 8.13 -9.96 32.45
C PRO A 190 6.97 -9.23 31.75
N ASP A 191 6.23 -8.40 32.50
CA ASP A 191 5.15 -7.59 31.95
C ASP A 191 5.65 -6.50 31.00
N GLY A 192 4.88 -6.25 29.93
CA GLY A 192 5.21 -5.24 28.92
C GLY A 192 3.98 -4.77 28.13
N LYS A 193 4.15 -3.70 27.34
CA LYS A 193 3.11 -3.16 26.45
C LYS A 193 3.56 -3.28 25.00
N TYR A 194 2.69 -3.82 24.14
CA TYR A 194 2.92 -3.84 22.70
C TYR A 194 2.24 -2.64 22.04
N ASN A 195 3.03 -1.74 21.45
CA ASN A 195 2.54 -0.62 20.67
C ASN A 195 2.87 -0.86 19.19
N ASN A 196 1.83 -0.95 18.35
CA ASN A 196 2.04 -1.08 16.90
C ASN A 196 2.47 0.28 16.32
N ILE A 197 3.68 0.32 15.73
CA ILE A 197 4.28 1.50 15.11
C ILE A 197 4.39 1.38 13.57
N THR A 198 3.70 0.41 12.97
CA THR A 198 3.68 0.23 11.51
C THR A 198 3.14 1.48 10.82
N LYS A 199 3.87 1.98 9.83
CA LYS A 199 3.47 3.17 9.07
C LYS A 199 2.28 2.83 8.17
N VAL A 200 1.23 3.65 8.24
CA VAL A 200 0.07 3.54 7.36
C VAL A 200 0.31 4.41 6.14
N TYR A 201 0.31 3.80 4.96
CA TYR A 201 0.45 4.48 3.68
C TYR A 201 -0.94 4.72 3.08
N THR A 202 -1.31 5.98 2.86
CA THR A 202 -2.61 6.37 2.28
C THR A 202 -2.44 6.80 0.82
N GLN A 203 -3.33 6.31 -0.04
CA GLN A 203 -3.44 6.67 -1.46
C GLN A 203 -4.37 7.87 -1.67
#